data_AF-C3Z897-F1
#
_entry.id   AF-C3Z897-F1
#
_cell.length_a   1.000
_cell.length_b   1.000
_cell.length_c   1.000
_cell.angle_alpha   90.00
_cell.angle_beta   90.00
_cell.angle_gamma   90.00
#
_symmetry.space_group_name_H-M   'P 1'
#
loop_
_entity.id
_entity.type
_entity.pdbx_description
1 polymer ?
#
loop_
_entity_poly.entity_id
_entity_poly.type
_entity_poly.pdbx_seq_one_letter_code
_entity_poly.pdbx_strand_id
1 'polypeptide(L)'
;MSWQSYIDQSLLGTGQVAKAAIHGMDGSAWATSKGFKVTSDQVLKIVNAFNTGTLAEFYTSGMYIGTETTESGTEQEIKYKFIKQNGKAFYVKEGDTGACIFKTNTCLIIAVYEDGMQAGNCNDVVEKLGEYLLECNF
;
A
#
# COMPACT_ATOMS: atom_id res chain seq x y z
N MET A 1 8.56 -12.72 14.67
CA MET A 1 9.03 -11.97 13.48
C MET A 1 8.63 -10.52 13.65
N SER A 2 9.47 -9.57 13.25
CA SER A 2 9.14 -8.13 13.32
C SER A 2 8.36 -7.70 12.08
N TRP A 3 7.58 -6.61 12.18
CA TRP A 3 6.90 -6.01 11.01
C TRP A 3 7.86 -5.65 9.88
N GLN A 4 9.08 -5.21 10.23
CA GLN A 4 10.13 -4.93 9.26
C GLN A 4 10.57 -6.18 8.49
N SER A 5 10.58 -7.37 9.12
CA SER A 5 10.95 -8.61 8.44
C SER A 5 9.95 -8.97 7.34
N TYR A 6 8.65 -8.72 7.55
CA TYR A 6 7.63 -8.92 6.51
C TYR A 6 7.86 -7.99 5.32
N ILE A 7 8.23 -6.74 5.55
CA ILE A 7 8.58 -5.80 4.47
C ILE A 7 9.81 -6.30 3.73
N ASP A 8 10.93 -6.52 4.42
CA ASP A 8 12.20 -6.76 3.77
C ASP A 8 12.26 -8.14 3.10
N GLN A 9 11.67 -9.18 3.71
CA GLN A 9 11.77 -10.55 3.23
C GLN A 9 10.54 -10.99 2.42
N SER A 10 9.34 -10.74 2.93
CA SER A 10 8.10 -11.24 2.32
C SER A 10 7.56 -10.34 1.21
N LEU A 11 7.89 -9.05 1.20
CA LEU A 11 7.51 -8.12 0.13
C LEU A 11 8.69 -7.81 -0.78
N LEU A 12 9.67 -7.04 -0.31
CA LEU A 12 10.80 -6.57 -1.12
C LEU A 12 11.70 -7.74 -1.56
N GLY A 13 11.93 -8.73 -0.70
CA GLY A 13 12.74 -9.90 -0.99
C GLY A 13 12.24 -10.78 -2.14
N THR A 14 10.98 -10.59 -2.57
CA THR A 14 10.41 -11.30 -3.73
C THR A 14 10.86 -10.71 -5.08
N GLY A 15 11.37 -9.47 -5.08
CA GLY A 15 11.68 -8.73 -6.31
C GLY A 15 10.44 -8.32 -7.12
N GLN A 16 9.22 -8.51 -6.60
CA GLN A 16 7.96 -8.12 -7.23
C GLN A 16 7.36 -6.85 -6.63
N VAL A 17 7.97 -6.32 -5.56
CA VAL A 17 7.56 -5.11 -4.85
C VAL A 17 8.77 -4.20 -4.72
N ALA A 18 8.65 -2.95 -5.16
CA ALA A 18 9.73 -1.97 -5.09
C ALA A 18 9.77 -1.27 -3.73
N LYS A 19 8.61 -0.83 -3.23
CA LYS A 19 8.45 -0.14 -1.95
C LYS A 19 7.27 -0.71 -1.20
N ALA A 20 7.34 -0.79 0.12
CA ALA A 20 6.22 -1.25 0.94
C ALA A 20 6.18 -0.56 2.30
N ALA A 21 4.99 -0.51 2.90
CA ALA A 21 4.75 -0.05 4.25
C ALA A 21 3.62 -0.86 4.89
N ILE A 22 3.70 -1.05 6.21
CA ILE A 22 2.64 -1.65 7.02
C ILE A 22 2.26 -0.61 8.08
N HIS A 23 0.98 -0.28 8.13
CA HIS A 23 0.43 0.68 9.09
C HIS A 23 -0.70 0.05 9.88
N GLY A 24 -0.91 0.51 11.12
CA GLY A 24 -2.12 0.24 11.87
C GLY A 24 -3.34 0.93 11.24
N MET A 25 -4.54 0.45 11.58
CA MET A 25 -5.80 1.09 11.15
C MET A 25 -5.98 2.53 11.65
N ASP A 26 -5.21 2.92 12.67
CA ASP A 26 -5.14 4.26 13.24
C ASP A 26 -4.21 5.20 12.46
N GLY A 27 -3.52 4.69 11.43
CA GLY A 27 -2.54 5.44 10.65
C GLY A 27 -1.11 5.38 11.18
N SER A 28 -0.87 4.68 12.30
CA SER A 28 0.47 4.53 12.87
C SER A 28 1.35 3.66 11.98
N ALA A 29 2.55 4.12 11.64
CA ALA A 29 3.51 3.33 10.86
C ALA A 29 4.12 2.22 11.73
N TRP A 30 3.95 0.96 11.33
CA TRP A 30 4.52 -0.21 12.02
C TRP A 30 5.84 -0.65 11.39
N ALA A 31 5.94 -0.57 10.08
CA ALA A 31 7.18 -0.76 9.34
C ALA A 31 7.09 -0.05 7.98
N THR A 32 8.23 0.38 7.45
CA THR A 32 8.30 0.95 6.10
C THR A 32 9.63 0.58 5.43
N SER A 33 9.59 0.45 4.11
CA SER A 33 10.79 0.30 3.29
C SER A 33 11.60 1.60 3.23
N LYS A 34 12.90 1.47 2.96
CA LYS A 34 13.81 2.61 2.92
C LYS A 34 13.42 3.60 1.81
N GLY A 35 13.31 4.88 2.17
CA GLY A 35 12.96 5.93 1.21
C GLY A 35 11.47 5.97 0.84
N PHE A 36 10.63 5.19 1.51
CA PHE A 36 9.18 5.23 1.37
C PHE A 36 8.54 5.70 2.68
N LYS A 37 7.71 6.72 2.59
CA LYS A 37 7.02 7.31 3.75
C LYS A 37 5.56 7.51 3.38
N VAL A 38 4.67 6.84 4.08
CA VAL A 38 3.22 7.05 3.96
C VAL A 38 2.76 7.83 5.19
N THR A 39 1.98 8.89 4.97
CA THR A 39 1.48 9.71 6.09
C THR A 39 0.25 9.08 6.72
N SER A 40 0.01 9.35 8.00
CA SER A 40 -1.16 8.84 8.71
C SER A 40 -2.48 9.30 8.07
N ASP A 41 -2.53 10.53 7.53
CA ASP A 41 -3.71 11.04 6.82
C ASP A 41 -4.03 10.24 5.56
N GLN A 42 -3.00 9.82 4.80
CA GLN A 42 -3.18 8.95 3.63
C GLN A 42 -3.76 7.59 4.05
N VAL A 43 -3.21 6.99 5.10
CA VAL A 43 -3.68 5.70 5.62
C VAL A 43 -5.11 5.80 6.11
N LEU A 44 -5.46 6.82 6.90
CA LEU A 44 -6.81 7.00 7.44
C LEU A 44 -7.84 7.20 6.32
N LYS A 45 -7.49 7.94 5.25
CA LYS A 45 -8.36 8.06 4.06
C LYS A 45 -8.62 6.69 3.42
N ILE A 46 -7.59 5.86 3.28
CA ILE A 46 -7.73 4.52 2.69
C ILE A 46 -8.54 3.59 3.61
N VAL A 47 -8.28 3.61 4.92
CA VAL A 47 -9.05 2.82 5.91
C VAL A 47 -10.53 3.22 5.89
N ASN A 48 -10.81 4.52 5.84
CA ASN A 48 -12.17 5.04 5.71
C ASN A 48 -12.83 4.58 4.41
N ALA A 49 -12.11 4.58 3.29
CA ALA A 49 -12.60 4.06 2.01
C ALA A 49 -13.02 2.59 2.09
N PHE A 50 -12.22 1.76 2.76
CA PHE A 50 -12.56 0.37 3.01
C PHE A 50 -13.75 0.19 3.96
N ASN A 51 -14.00 1.12 4.87
CA ASN A 51 -15.10 1.05 5.84
C ASN A 51 -16.43 1.54 5.24
N THR A 52 -16.40 2.62 4.46
CA THR A 52 -17.61 3.23 3.88
C THR A 52 -18.01 2.58 2.57
N GLY A 53 -17.09 1.93 1.86
CA GLY A 53 -17.31 1.41 0.52
C GLY A 53 -17.50 2.51 -0.54
N THR A 54 -17.35 3.77 -0.17
CA THR A 54 -17.54 4.91 -1.06
C THR A 54 -16.25 5.16 -1.85
N LEU A 55 -16.13 4.47 -2.99
CA LEU A 55 -15.01 4.64 -3.91
C LEU A 55 -15.13 5.89 -4.81
N ALA A 56 -16.31 6.54 -4.80
CA ALA A 56 -16.63 7.69 -5.65
C ALA A 56 -15.62 8.84 -5.53
N GLU A 57 -15.13 9.10 -4.32
CA GLU A 57 -14.16 10.18 -4.08
C GLU A 57 -12.80 9.89 -4.69
N PHE A 58 -12.39 8.62 -4.80
CA PHE A 58 -11.10 8.23 -5.39
C PHE A 58 -11.11 8.30 -6.92
N TYR A 59 -12.27 8.15 -7.56
CA TYR A 59 -12.38 8.34 -9.02
C TYR A 59 -12.12 9.81 -9.42
N THR A 60 -12.50 10.76 -8.57
CA THR A 60 -12.35 12.20 -8.84
C THR A 60 -11.02 12.74 -8.28
N SER A 61 -10.70 12.39 -7.03
CA SER A 61 -9.59 12.96 -6.28
C SER A 61 -8.28 12.18 -6.49
N GLY A 62 -8.36 10.90 -6.86
CA GLY A 62 -7.26 9.94 -6.81
C GLY A 62 -6.95 9.48 -5.38
N MET A 63 -6.10 8.46 -5.27
CA MET A 63 -5.61 7.94 -4.00
C MET A 63 -4.15 8.32 -3.82
N TYR A 64 -3.86 9.08 -2.77
CA TYR A 64 -2.50 9.50 -2.46
C TYR A 64 -1.82 8.44 -1.62
N ILE A 65 -0.68 7.93 -2.10
CA ILE A 65 0.09 6.88 -1.41
C ILE A 65 1.56 7.24 -1.45
N GLY A 66 2.12 7.43 -0.28
CA GLY A 66 3.54 7.73 -0.15
C GLY A 66 3.84 9.18 -0.46
N THR A 67 5.01 9.60 0.02
CA THR A 67 5.63 10.86 -0.36
C THR A 67 6.99 10.56 -0.99
N GLU A 68 7.27 11.25 -2.09
CA GLU A 68 8.59 11.27 -2.71
C GLU A 68 9.25 12.61 -2.44
N THR A 69 10.51 12.56 -1.99
CA THR A 69 11.33 13.75 -1.83
C THR A 69 11.87 14.15 -3.19
N THR A 70 11.37 15.26 -3.72
CA THR A 70 11.90 15.87 -4.95
C THR A 70 13.37 16.27 -4.77
N GLU A 71 14.11 16.46 -5.86
CA GLU A 71 15.49 16.94 -5.84
C GLU A 71 15.66 18.28 -5.08
N SER A 72 14.57 19.04 -4.96
CA SER A 72 14.51 20.31 -4.21
C SER A 72 14.31 20.13 -2.69
N GLY A 73 14.21 18.89 -2.19
CA GLY A 73 13.97 18.58 -0.78
C GLY A 73 12.50 18.68 -0.34
N THR A 74 11.59 18.96 -1.27
CA THR A 74 10.15 19.06 -0.98
C THR A 74 9.50 17.68 -1.04
N GLU A 75 8.71 17.30 -0.02
CA GLU A 75 7.90 16.09 -0.03
C GLU A 75 6.66 16.31 -0.92
N GLN A 76 6.51 15.49 -1.96
CA GLN A 76 5.34 15.50 -2.84
C GLN A 76 4.56 14.19 -2.69
N GLU A 77 3.24 14.28 -2.53
CA GLU A 77 2.37 13.10 -2.47
C GLU A 77 2.20 12.50 -3.87
N ILE A 78 2.29 11.17 -3.97
CA ILE A 78 2.12 10.46 -5.23
C ILE A 78 0.65 10.11 -5.41
N LYS A 79 0.06 10.47 -6.56
CA LYS A 79 -1.37 10.31 -6.84
C LYS A 79 -1.63 9.13 -7.77
N TYR A 80 -2.21 8.08 -7.22
CA TYR A 80 -2.64 6.92 -7.98
C TYR A 80 -4.11 6.99 -8.38
N LYS A 81 -4.44 6.42 -9.54
CA LYS A 81 -5.81 6.21 -10.00
C LYS A 81 -6.31 4.86 -9.50
N PHE A 82 -7.51 4.85 -8.93
CA PHE A 82 -8.16 3.61 -8.54
C PHE A 82 -8.51 2.76 -9.77
N ILE A 83 -8.19 1.46 -9.72
CA ILE A 83 -8.51 0.51 -10.80
C ILE A 83 -9.69 -0.35 -10.40
N LYS A 84 -9.53 -1.09 -9.31
CA LYS A 84 -10.49 -2.10 -8.88
C LYS A 84 -10.32 -2.37 -7.38
N GLN A 85 -11.37 -2.93 -6.78
CA GLN A 85 -11.35 -3.54 -5.46
C GLN A 85 -11.58 -5.04 -5.63
N ASN A 86 -10.84 -5.86 -4.89
CA ASN A 86 -11.10 -7.27 -4.75
C ASN A 86 -11.20 -7.62 -3.26
N GLY A 87 -12.41 -7.66 -2.73
CA GLY A 87 -12.66 -7.93 -1.31
C GLY A 87 -11.92 -6.94 -0.41
N LYS A 88 -10.82 -7.42 0.20
CA LYS A 88 -9.95 -6.67 1.13
C LYS A 88 -8.74 -6.00 0.46
N ALA A 89 -8.60 -6.12 -0.86
CA ALA A 89 -7.53 -5.51 -1.64
C ALA A 89 -8.05 -4.34 -2.50
N PHE A 90 -7.30 -3.24 -2.54
CA PHE A 90 -7.43 -2.18 -3.52
C PHE A 90 -6.21 -2.18 -4.44
N TYR A 91 -6.48 -1.94 -5.72
CA TYR A 91 -5.42 -1.80 -6.70
C TYR A 91 -5.52 -0.44 -7.34
N VAL A 92 -4.38 0.23 -7.39
CA VAL A 92 -4.24 1.56 -7.95
C VAL A 92 -3.04 1.61 -8.88
N LYS A 93 -3.08 2.50 -9.87
CA LYS A 93 -1.97 2.73 -10.80
C LYS A 93 -1.78 4.19 -11.17
N GLU A 94 -0.57 4.52 -11.54
CA GLU A 94 -0.18 5.78 -12.14
C GLU A 94 0.81 5.50 -13.27
N GLY A 95 0.35 5.56 -14.53
CA GLY A 95 1.19 5.18 -15.67
C GLY A 95 1.65 3.71 -15.56
N ASP A 96 2.96 3.51 -15.53
CA ASP A 96 3.63 2.21 -15.44
C ASP A 96 3.94 1.79 -13.98
N THR A 97 3.68 2.66 -13.00
CA THR A 97 3.78 2.34 -11.58
C THR A 97 2.40 2.08 -10.99
N GLY A 98 2.35 1.43 -9.84
CA GLY A 98 1.10 1.25 -9.11
C GLY A 98 1.29 0.65 -7.74
N ALA A 99 0.18 0.48 -7.04
CA ALA A 99 0.20 -0.07 -5.70
C ALA A 99 -0.95 -1.05 -5.46
N CYS A 100 -0.64 -2.07 -4.66
CA CYS A 100 -1.59 -2.98 -4.06
C CYS A 100 -1.71 -2.66 -2.58
N ILE A 101 -2.93 -2.42 -2.12
CA ILE A 101 -3.23 -2.12 -0.73
C ILE A 101 -4.13 -3.22 -0.19
N PHE A 102 -3.71 -3.90 0.85
CA PHE A 102 -4.47 -4.96 1.47
C PHE A 102 -4.83 -4.62 2.91
N LYS A 103 -6.11 -4.70 3.23
CA LYS A 103 -6.66 -4.44 4.57
C LYS A 103 -6.82 -5.74 5.35
N THR A 104 -6.18 -5.82 6.51
CA THR A 104 -6.39 -6.90 7.50
C THR A 104 -7.37 -6.44 8.59
N ASN A 105 -7.45 -7.11 9.74
CA ASN A 105 -8.35 -6.67 10.82
C ASN A 105 -7.77 -5.50 11.64
N THR A 106 -6.45 -5.41 11.75
CA THR A 106 -5.71 -4.49 12.62
C THR A 106 -4.64 -3.68 11.88
N CYS A 107 -4.24 -4.11 10.67
CA CYS A 107 -3.25 -3.40 9.85
C CYS A 107 -3.62 -3.25 8.37
N LEU A 108 -2.94 -2.32 7.72
CA LEU A 108 -3.01 -2.02 6.30
C LEU A 108 -1.63 -2.24 5.69
N ILE A 109 -1.56 -3.09 4.68
CA ILE A 109 -0.35 -3.37 3.91
C ILE A 109 -0.42 -2.54 2.63
N ILE A 110 0.60 -1.74 2.38
CA ILE A 110 0.75 -0.94 1.17
C ILE A 110 2.01 -1.41 0.47
N ALA A 111 1.89 -1.82 -0.79
CA ALA A 111 3.01 -2.26 -1.61
C ALA A 111 2.93 -1.59 -2.96
N VAL A 112 4.03 -0.99 -3.39
CA VAL A 112 4.19 -0.26 -4.64
C VAL A 112 5.11 -1.06 -5.55
N TYR A 113 4.70 -1.21 -6.79
CA TYR A 113 5.50 -1.75 -7.89
C TYR A 113 5.83 -0.61 -8.86
N GLU A 114 7.03 -0.67 -9.44
CA GLU A 114 7.55 0.32 -10.37
C GLU A 114 7.63 -0.24 -11.80
N ASP A 115 8.07 0.60 -12.74
CA ASP A 115 8.24 0.20 -14.14
C ASP A 115 9.16 -1.03 -14.26
N GLY A 116 8.78 -1.96 -15.13
CA GLY A 116 9.42 -3.27 -15.28
C GLY A 116 8.91 -4.37 -14.33
N MET A 117 8.07 -4.04 -13.34
CA MET A 117 7.40 -5.05 -12.49
C MET A 117 5.98 -5.36 -12.98
N GLN A 118 5.53 -6.60 -12.75
CA GLN A 118 4.17 -7.00 -13.10
C GLN A 118 3.20 -6.77 -11.94
N ALA A 119 2.19 -5.94 -12.17
CA ALA A 119 1.12 -5.67 -11.20
C ALA A 119 0.49 -6.96 -10.64
N GLY A 120 0.25 -7.97 -11.49
CA GLY A 120 -0.31 -9.26 -11.06
C GLY A 120 0.55 -9.96 -10.00
N ASN A 121 1.87 -10.02 -10.20
CA ASN A 121 2.76 -10.68 -9.25
C ASN A 121 2.86 -9.89 -7.94
N CYS A 122 2.89 -8.56 -8.00
CA CYS A 122 2.85 -7.71 -6.80
C CYS A 122 1.56 -7.97 -6.00
N ASN A 123 0.42 -8.04 -6.69
CA ASN A 123 -0.87 -8.30 -6.06
C ASN A 123 -0.87 -9.65 -5.33
N ASP A 124 -0.43 -10.71 -6.02
CA ASP A 124 -0.39 -12.06 -5.46
C ASP A 124 0.49 -12.16 -4.20
N VAL A 125 1.65 -11.49 -4.20
CA VAL A 125 2.55 -11.45 -3.03
C VAL A 125 1.89 -10.76 -1.84
N VAL A 126 1.25 -9.63 -2.09
CA VAL A 126 0.62 -8.80 -1.05
C VAL A 126 -0.64 -9.47 -0.49
N GLU A 127 -1.45 -10.07 -1.35
CA GLU A 127 -2.63 -10.84 -0.95
C GLU A 127 -2.24 -12.06 -0.11
N LYS A 128 -1.23 -12.83 -0.51
CA LYS A 128 -0.72 -13.96 0.30
C LYS A 128 -0.28 -13.53 1.69
N LEU A 129 0.47 -12.42 1.80
CA LEU A 129 0.88 -11.90 3.10
C LEU A 129 -0.33 -11.41 3.91
N GLY A 130 -1.27 -10.73 3.26
CA GLY A 130 -2.49 -10.23 3.88
C GLY A 130 -3.40 -11.34 4.40
N GLU A 131 -3.60 -12.40 3.63
CA GLU A 131 -4.34 -13.60 4.04
C GLU A 131 -3.66 -14.29 5.22
N TYR A 132 -2.34 -14.46 5.19
CA TYR A 132 -1.58 -15.01 6.31
C TYR A 132 -1.74 -14.18 7.59
N LEU A 133 -1.69 -12.85 7.49
CA LEU A 133 -1.89 -11.97 8.64
C LEU A 133 -3.33 -12.06 9.18
N LEU A 134 -4.33 -12.19 8.31
CA LEU A 134 -5.71 -12.44 8.72
C LEU A 134 -5.87 -13.77 9.46
N GLU A 135 -5.24 -14.85 8.98
CA GLU A 135 -5.23 -16.15 9.67
C GLU A 135 -4.58 -16.06 11.05
N CYS A 136 -3.56 -15.21 11.20
CA CYS A 136 -2.92 -14.91 12.46
C CYS A 136 -3.74 -13.97 13.38
N ASN A 137 -4.98 -13.62 12.99
CA ASN A 137 -5.87 -12.67 13.66
C ASN A 137 -5.32 -11.24 13.78
N PHE A 138 -4.45 -10.84 12.84
CA PHE A 138 -4.08 -9.45 12.63
C PHE A 138 -5.00 -8.76 11.64
#